data_AF-X1TZ64-F1
#
_entry.id   AF-X1TZ64-F1
#
_cell.length_a   1.000
_cell.length_b   1.000
_cell.length_c   1.000
_cell.angle_alpha   90.00
_cell.angle_beta   90.00
_cell.angle_gamma   90.00
#
_symmetry.space_group_name_H-M   'P 1'
#
loop_
_entity.id
_entity.type
_entity.pdbx_description
1 polymer ?
#
loop_
_entity_poly.entity_id
_entity_poly.type
_entity_poly.pdbx_seq_one_letter_code
_entity_poly.pdbx_strand_id
1 'polypeptide(L)' 'MKPVLKKLTDAELLDRYAAGEETAFREIVNRYKNGLYTFLSRFLNRRDMVEDVFQETFLQLFTSRDSFDASRPLHPWL' A
#
# COMPACT_ATOMS: atom_id res chain seq x y z
N MET A 1 4.83 -13.98 -15.98
CA MET A 1 4.28 -14.54 -14.72
C MET A 1 3.51 -13.51 -13.87
N LYS A 2 2.67 -12.62 -14.45
CA LYS A 2 1.91 -11.57 -13.72
C LYS A 2 0.45 -11.89 -13.26
N PRO A 3 -0.24 -12.98 -13.66
CA PRO A 3 -1.68 -13.07 -13.42
C PRO A 3 -2.09 -13.55 -12.01
N VAL A 4 -1.17 -14.11 -11.22
CA VAL A 4 -1.50 -14.68 -9.90
C VAL A 4 -1.69 -13.58 -8.84
N LEU A 5 -0.74 -12.65 -8.72
CA LEU A 5 -0.77 -11.59 -7.69
C LEU A 5 -2.00 -10.67 -7.78
N LYS A 6 -2.51 -10.42 -8.99
CA LYS A 6 -3.72 -9.60 -9.20
C LYS A 6 -5.00 -10.24 -8.63
N LYS A 7 -5.02 -11.56 -8.43
CA LYS A 7 -6.17 -12.28 -7.89
C LYS A 7 -6.10 -12.51 -6.39
N LEU A 8 -4.92 -12.32 -5.79
CA LEU A 8 -4.72 -12.49 -4.36
C LEU A 8 -5.46 -11.41 -3.58
N THR A 9 -5.94 -11.77 -2.41
CA THR A 9 -6.42 -10.82 -1.39
C THR A 9 -5.26 -9.95 -0.90
N ASP A 10 -5.57 -8.84 -0.24
CA ASP A 10 -4.51 -7.97 0.27
C ASP A 10 -3.72 -8.62 1.41
N ALA A 11 -4.37 -9.46 2.21
CA ALA A 11 -3.70 -10.27 3.24
C ALA A 11 -2.66 -11.22 2.60
N GLU A 12 -3.02 -11.93 1.53
CA GLU A 12 -2.09 -12.81 0.82
C GLU A 12 -0.94 -12.04 0.15
N LEU A 13 -1.19 -10.82 -0.34
CA LEU A 13 -0.12 -9.96 -0.87
C LEU A 13 0.82 -9.48 0.23
N LEU A 14 0.30 -9.18 1.41
CA LEU A 14 1.10 -8.78 2.57
C LEU A 14 1.94 -9.93 3.11
N ASP A 15 1.39 -11.14 3.22
CA ASP A 15 2.14 -12.33 3.64
C ASP A 15 3.32 -12.60 2.71
N ARG A 16 3.07 -12.51 1.40
CA ARG A 16 4.13 -12.63 0.38
C ARG A 16 5.16 -11.51 0.48
N TYR A 17 4.71 -10.29 0.74
CA TYR A 17 5.61 -9.17 0.92
C TYR A 17 6.48 -9.33 2.16
N ALA A 18 5.91 -9.74 3.30
CA ALA A 18 6.64 -10.07 4.52
C ALA A 18 7.70 -11.15 4.24
N ALA A 19 7.34 -12.17 3.47
CA ALA A 19 8.26 -13.23 3.00
C ALA A 19 9.34 -12.75 2.00
N GLY A 20 9.29 -11.51 1.52
CA GLY A 20 10.31 -10.89 0.66
C GLY A 20 9.98 -10.79 -0.81
N GLU A 21 8.74 -11.09 -1.18
CA GLU A 21 8.27 -10.92 -2.55
C GLU A 21 7.89 -9.44 -2.79
N GLU A 22 8.85 -8.60 -3.16
CA GLU A 22 8.64 -7.15 -3.45
C GLU A 22 7.58 -6.89 -4.52
N THR A 23 7.38 -7.83 -5.45
CA THR A 23 6.32 -7.74 -6.45
C THR A 23 4.92 -7.75 -5.84
N ALA A 24 4.74 -8.36 -4.67
CA ALA A 24 3.47 -8.35 -3.95
C ALA A 24 3.15 -6.94 -3.41
N PHE A 25 4.14 -6.25 -2.83
CA PHE A 25 4.00 -4.85 -2.42
C PHE A 25 3.65 -3.93 -3.58
N ARG A 26 4.30 -4.12 -4.74
CA ARG A 26 3.97 -3.33 -5.94
C ARG A 26 2.51 -3.48 -6.37
N GLU A 27 1.93 -4.67 -6.21
CA GLU A 27 0.51 -4.87 -6.48
C GLU A 27 -0.39 -4.19 -5.45
N ILE A 28 -0.01 -4.16 -4.16
CA ILE A 28 -0.69 -3.36 -3.13
C ILE A 28 -0.67 -1.88 -3.53
N VAL A 29 0.50 -1.31 -3.82
CA VAL A 29 0.63 0.09 -4.25
C VAL A 29 -0.24 0.37 -5.48
N ASN A 30 -0.26 -0.53 -6.46
CA ASN A 30 -1.07 -0.36 -7.66
C ASN A 30 -2.57 -0.33 -7.38
N ARG A 31 -3.06 -1.11 -6.41
CA ARG A 31 -4.48 -1.13 -5.99
C ARG A 31 -4.87 0.16 -5.30
N TYR A 32 -4.03 0.66 -4.41
CA TYR A 32 -4.39 1.74 -3.49
C TYR A 32 -4.02 3.14 -3.98
N LYS A 33 -3.00 3.29 -4.83
CA LYS A 33 -2.45 4.60 -5.22
C LYS A 33 -3.48 5.60 -5.74
N ASN A 34 -4.38 5.17 -6.64
CA ASN A 34 -5.32 6.10 -7.26
C ASN A 34 -6.42 6.53 -6.28
N GLY A 35 -6.89 5.58 -5.44
CA GLY A 35 -7.89 5.84 -4.41
C GLY A 35 -7.35 6.78 -3.34
N LEU A 36 -6.16 6.47 -2.82
CA LEU A 36 -5.49 7.29 -1.80
C LEU A 36 -5.16 8.69 -2.33
N TYR A 37 -4.59 8.80 -3.53
CA TYR A 37 -4.28 10.11 -4.12
C TYR A 37 -5.55 10.96 -4.33
N THR A 38 -6.65 10.35 -4.80
CA THR A 38 -7.93 11.05 -4.97
C THR A 38 -8.53 11.47 -3.63
N PHE A 39 -8.44 10.59 -2.62
CA PHE A 39 -8.86 10.89 -1.26
C PHE A 39 -8.07 12.08 -0.71
N LEU A 40 -6.75 11.99 -0.67
CA LEU A 40 -5.86 13.05 -0.19
C LEU A 40 -6.08 14.37 -0.94
N SER A 41 -6.26 14.35 -2.26
CA SER A 41 -6.52 15.54 -3.07
C SER A 41 -7.84 16.25 -2.73
N ARG A 42 -8.80 15.56 -2.10
CA ARG A 42 -10.06 16.16 -1.65
C ARG A 42 -9.92 16.86 -0.28
N PHE A 43 -8.96 16.43 0.54
CA PHE A 43 -8.75 16.97 1.90
C PHE A 43 -7.60 17.98 1.96
N LEU A 44 -6.55 17.77 1.15
CA LEU A 44 -5.38 18.62 1.06
C LEU A 44 -5.53 19.51 -0.16
N ASN A 45 -5.79 20.81 0.08
CA ASN A 45 -6.05 21.77 -0.99
C ASN A 45 -4.77 22.21 -1.75
N ARG A 46 -3.65 21.51 -1.54
CA ARG A 46 -2.40 21.72 -2.27
C ARG A 46 -1.76 20.41 -2.70
N ARG A 47 -1.28 20.40 -3.93
CA ARG A 47 -0.73 19.21 -4.59
C ARG A 47 0.59 18.74 -3.98
N ASP A 48 1.45 19.65 -3.54
CA ASP A 48 2.71 19.35 -2.84
C ASP A 48 2.44 18.51 -1.58
N MET A 49 1.47 18.94 -0.76
CA MET A 49 1.07 18.22 0.44
C MET A 49 0.48 16.83 0.13
N VAL A 50 -0.27 16.70 -0.95
CA VAL A 50 -0.81 15.40 -1.39
C VAL A 50 0.32 14.44 -1.76
N GLU A 51 1.30 14.92 -2.54
CA GLU A 51 2.43 14.11 -2.98
C GLU A 51 3.30 13.69 -1.79
N ASP A 52 3.56 14.58 -0.84
CA ASP A 52 4.33 14.27 0.38
C ASP A 52 3.65 13.21 1.25
N VAL A 53 2.37 13.40 1.59
CA VAL A 53 1.61 12.45 2.42
C VAL A 53 1.45 11.11 1.71
N PHE A 54 1.20 11.13 0.40
CA PHE A 54 1.12 9.92 -0.41
C PHE A 54 2.44 9.12 -0.36
N GLN A 55 3.58 9.78 -0.54
CA GLN A 55 4.88 9.14 -0.50
C GLN A 55 5.21 8.61 0.89
N GLU A 56 4.96 9.41 1.93
CA GLU A 56 5.19 9.01 3.33
C GLU A 56 4.37 7.77 3.70
N THR A 57 3.10 7.71 3.29
CA THR A 57 2.22 6.57 3.55
C THR A 57 2.79 5.27 2.98
N PHE A 58 3.19 5.27 1.71
CA PHE A 58 3.75 4.06 1.08
C PHE A 58 5.17 3.74 1.58
N LEU A 59 5.96 4.75 1.97
CA LEU A 59 7.27 4.54 2.59
C LEU A 59 7.15 3.90 3.98
N GLN A 60 6.19 4.35 4.79
CA GLN A 60 5.86 3.71 6.06
C GLN A 60 5.41 2.27 5.83
N LEU A 61 4.52 2.03 4.89
CA LEU A 61 4.07 0.67 4.55
C LEU A 61 5.24 -0.24 4.11
N PHE A 62 6.19 0.30 3.34
CA PHE A 62 7.37 -0.43 2.89
C PHE A 62 8.35 -0.74 4.03
N THR A 63 8.58 0.23 4.92
CA THR A 63 9.51 0.05 6.05
C THR A 63 8.91 -0.82 7.18
N SER A 64 7.59 -0.92 7.25
CA SER A 64 6.85 -1.73 8.23
C SER A 64 6.76 -3.22 7.88
N ARG A 65 7.54 -3.69 6.90
CA ARG A 65 7.51 -5.07 6.38
C ARG A 65 7.61 -6.12 7.49
N ASP A 66 8.52 -5.91 8.45
CA ASP A 66 8.81 -6.87 9.52
C ASP A 66 7.83 -6.76 10.71
N SER A 67 7.05 -5.68 10.77
CA SER A 67 6.06 -5.42 11.81
C SER A 67 4.62 -5.67 11.36
N PHE A 68 4.43 -6.17 10.13
CA PHE A 68 3.09 -6.33 9.57
C PHE A 68 2.39 -7.55 10.18
N ASP A 69 1.32 -7.28 10.94
CA ASP A 69 0.42 -8.30 11.44
C ASP A 69 -0.71 -8.51 10.43
N ALA A 70 -0.60 -9.57 9.63
CA ALA A 70 -1.59 -9.93 8.60
C ALA A 70 -2.99 -10.27 9.17
N SER A 71 -3.12 -10.42 10.50
CA SER A 71 -4.42 -10.58 11.17
C SER A 71 -5.18 -9.25 11.35
N ARG A 72 -4.52 -8.11 11.13
CA ARG A 72 -5.15 -6.78 11.21
C ARG A 72 -5.54 -6.27 9.82
N PRO A 73 -6.67 -5.54 9.69
CA PRO A 73 -7.02 -4.88 8.44
C PRO A 73 -5.90 -3.92 8.02
N LEU A 74 -5.74 -3.70 6.71
CA LEU A 74 -4.81 -2.68 6.18
C LEU A 74 -5.25 -1.23 6.42
N HIS A 75 -6.54 -1.03 6.69
CA HIS A 75 -7.16 0.28 6.90
C HIS A 75 -6.58 1.17 8.02
N PRO A 76 -5.97 0.68 9.12
CA PRO A 76 -5.33 1.53 10.11
C PRO A 76 -3.99 2.13 9.61
N TRP A 77 -3.44 1.59 8.52
CA TRP A 77 -2.14 1.97 7.95
C TRP A 77 -2.28 2.80 6.65
N LEU A 78 -3.52 3.04 6.19
CA LEU A 78 -3.90 3.81 5.00
C LEU A 78 -4.94 4.87 5.38
#